data_AF-A0A6A3D4C6-F1
#
_entry.id   AF-A0A6A3D4C6-F1
#
_cell.length_a   1.000
_cell.length_b   1.000
_cell.length_c   1.000
_cell.angle_alpha   90.00
_cell.angle_beta   90.00
_cell.angle_gamma   90.00
#
_symmetry.space_group_name_H-M   'P 1'
#
loop_
_entity.id
_entity.type
_entity.pdbx_description
1 polymer ?
#
loop_
_entity_poly.entity_id
_entity_poly.type
_entity_poly.pdbx_seq_one_letter_code
_entity_poly.pdbx_strand_id
1 'polypeptide(L)' 'MKGVALERWRDYFRTANSDIFDIIEHAIVLAALDCPKEFRLRREHIAEKLFTCDFIRCSGCAGVELAEMILC' A
#
# COMPACT_ATOMS: atom_id res chain seq x y z
N MET A 1 11.80 10.90 -9.19
CA MET A 1 11.48 9.50 -9.59
C MET A 1 10.39 8.83 -8.74
N LYS A 2 9.82 9.47 -7.70
CA LYS A 2 8.75 8.87 -6.88
C LYS A 2 7.36 8.83 -7.57
N GLY A 3 7.07 9.72 -8.52
CA GLY A 3 5.75 9.78 -9.20
C GLY A 3 5.49 8.67 -10.24
N VAL A 4 6.46 8.35 -11.10
CA VAL A 4 6.27 7.38 -12.20
C VAL A 4 6.00 5.96 -11.69
N ALA A 5 6.59 5.59 -10.55
CA ALA A 5 6.37 4.28 -9.95
C ALA A 5 4.93 4.13 -9.41
N LEU A 6 4.37 5.17 -8.78
CA LEU A 6 3.03 5.14 -8.21
C LEU A 6 1.94 5.15 -9.29
N GLU A 7 2.13 5.89 -10.40
CA GLU A 7 1.17 5.88 -11.52
C GLU A 7 1.07 4.48 -12.15
N ARG A 8 2.19 3.77 -12.31
CA ARG A 8 2.17 2.38 -12.81
C ARG A 8 1.34 1.45 -11.92
N TRP A 9 1.49 1.55 -10.61
CA TRP A 9 0.70 0.75 -9.67
C TRP A 9 -0.78 1.16 -9.70
N ARG A 10 -1.07 2.46 -9.83
CA ARG A 10 -2.44 2.95 -9.96
C ARG A 10 -3.13 2.39 -11.20
N ASP A 11 -2.45 2.38 -12.35
CA ASP A 11 -2.98 1.81 -13.58
C ASP A 11 -3.14 0.28 -13.48
N TYR A 12 -2.19 -0.40 -12.85
CA TYR A 12 -2.29 -1.83 -12.57
C TYR A 12 -3.55 -2.16 -11.76
N PHE A 13 -3.78 -1.48 -10.64
CA PHE A 13 -4.97 -1.73 -9.82
C PHE A 13 -6.27 -1.25 -10.48
N ARG A 14 -6.25 -0.19 -11.30
CA ARG A 14 -7.43 0.27 -12.05
C ARG A 14 -7.92 -0.76 -13.08
N THR A 15 -7.00 -1.57 -13.61
CA THR A 15 -7.36 -2.63 -14.58
C THR A 15 -7.75 -3.95 -13.91
N ALA A 16 -7.61 -4.06 -12.59
CA ALA A 16 -8.07 -5.22 -11.85
C ALA A 16 -9.61 -5.23 -11.73
N ASN A 17 -10.21 -6.42 -11.80
CA ASN A 17 -11.67 -6.61 -11.69
C ASN A 17 -12.16 -6.65 -10.23
N SER A 18 -11.46 -6.00 -9.30
CA SER A 18 -11.76 -5.99 -7.86
C SER A 18 -11.30 -4.67 -7.25
N ASP A 19 -11.88 -4.30 -6.10
CA ASP A 19 -11.40 -3.16 -5.31
C ASP A 19 -9.94 -3.39 -4.86
N ILE A 20 -9.16 -2.33 -4.74
CA ILE A 20 -7.80 -2.37 -4.18
C ILE A 20 -7.78 -2.99 -2.78
N PHE A 21 -8.82 -2.79 -1.96
CA PHE A 21 -8.91 -3.42 -0.62
C PHE A 21 -9.08 -4.94 -0.72
N ASP A 22 -9.97 -5.41 -1.60
CA ASP A 22 -10.09 -6.86 -1.87
C ASP A 22 -8.76 -7.42 -2.35
N ILE A 23 -8.07 -6.72 -3.25
CA ILE A 23 -6.77 -7.17 -3.79
C ILE A 23 -5.73 -7.27 -2.67
N ILE A 24 -5.71 -6.34 -1.72
CA ILE A 24 -4.82 -6.41 -0.55
C ILE A 24 -5.12 -7.66 0.29
N GLU A 25 -6.39 -7.91 0.61
CA GLU A 25 -6.80 -9.07 1.40
C GLU A 25 -6.44 -10.39 0.71
N HIS A 26 -6.78 -10.52 -0.58
CA HIS A 26 -6.45 -11.71 -1.37
C HIS A 26 -4.93 -11.88 -1.51
N ALA A 27 -4.17 -10.81 -1.72
CA ALA A 27 -2.73 -10.87 -1.81
C ALA A 27 -2.07 -11.33 -0.49
N ILE A 28 -2.62 -10.92 0.66
CA ILE A 28 -2.17 -11.40 1.97
C ILE A 28 -2.39 -12.91 2.10
N VAL A 29 -3.58 -13.39 1.74
CA VAL A 29 -3.90 -14.82 1.78
C VAL A 29 -2.99 -15.62 0.83
N LEU A 30 -2.84 -15.17 -0.42
CA LEU A 30 -1.97 -15.82 -1.40
C LEU A 30 -0.51 -15.84 -0.95
N ALA A 31 0.01 -14.73 -0.41
CA ALA A 31 1.37 -14.67 0.11
C ALA A 31 1.59 -15.65 1.28
N ALA A 32 0.60 -15.81 2.16
CA ALA A 32 0.67 -16.77 3.25
C ALA A 32 0.63 -18.23 2.78
N LEU A 33 -0.11 -18.53 1.71
CA LEU A 33 -0.21 -19.87 1.12
C LEU A 33 1.03 -20.24 0.30
N ASP A 34 1.44 -19.35 -0.60
CA ASP A 34 2.46 -19.64 -1.61
C ASP A 34 3.88 -19.43 -1.09
N CYS A 35 4.06 -18.47 -0.18
CA CYS A 35 5.37 -18.02 0.33
C CYS A 35 5.38 -17.86 1.86
N PRO A 36 5.03 -18.89 2.66
CA PRO A 36 4.77 -18.75 4.09
C PRO A 36 5.97 -18.24 4.91
N LYS A 37 7.20 -18.59 4.52
CA LYS A 37 8.42 -18.15 5.23
C LYS A 37 8.70 -16.67 4.97
N GLU A 38 8.67 -16.25 3.72
CA GLU A 38 8.88 -14.88 3.27
C GLU A 38 7.77 -13.97 3.80
N PHE A 39 6.53 -14.45 3.76
CA PHE A 39 5.39 -13.73 4.32
C PHE A 39 5.57 -13.51 5.81
N ARG A 40 5.98 -14.54 6.58
CA ARG A 40 6.26 -14.39 8.02
C ARG A 40 7.33 -13.35 8.32
N LEU A 41 8.37 -13.25 7.48
CA LEU A 41 9.44 -12.26 7.63
C LEU A 41 9.00 -10.85 7.25
N ARG A 42 8.05 -10.70 6.33
CA ARG A 42 7.62 -9.40 5.79
C ARG A 42 6.34 -8.86 6.43
N ARG A 43 5.56 -9.70 7.13
CA ARG A 43 4.25 -9.32 7.67
C ARG A 43 4.30 -8.15 8.63
N GLU A 44 5.38 -8.03 9.41
CA GLU A 44 5.55 -6.94 10.38
C GLU A 44 5.67 -5.60 9.65
N HIS A 45 6.47 -5.56 8.59
CA HIS A 45 6.60 -4.37 7.74
C HIS A 45 5.32 -4.07 6.94
N ILE A 46 4.58 -5.10 6.50
CA ILE A 46 3.27 -4.90 5.86
C ILE A 46 2.29 -4.27 6.86
N ALA A 47 2.21 -4.80 8.08
CA ALA A 47 1.36 -4.25 9.13
C ALA A 47 1.75 -2.81 9.48
N GLU A 48 3.04 -2.55 9.66
CA GLU A 48 3.56 -1.20 9.87
C GLU A 48 3.08 -0.23 8.78
N LYS A 49 3.17 -0.61 7.49
CA LYS A 49 2.66 0.24 6.39
C LYS A 49 1.17 0.51 6.48
N LEU A 50 0.36 -0.45 6.88
CA LEU A 50 -1.09 -0.25 7.05
C LEU A 50 -1.41 0.84 8.08
N PHE A 51 -0.58 0.98 9.12
CA PHE A 51 -0.79 1.98 10.18
C PHE A 51 0.00 3.29 9.98
N THR A 52 1.04 3.29 9.15
CA THR A 52 1.90 4.46 8.92
C THR A 52 1.62 5.19 7.61
N CYS A 53 0.90 4.56 6.67
CA CYS A 53 0.39 5.25 5.48
C CYS A 53 -0.81 6.15 5.83
N ASP A 54 -0.65 7.04 6.82
CA ASP A 54 -1.57 8.14 7.03
C ASP A 54 -1.27 9.24 6.02
N PHE A 55 -2.27 9.59 5.22
CA PHE A 55 -2.18 10.73 4.33
C PHE A 55 -2.31 12.00 5.17
N ILE A 56 -1.30 12.87 5.17
CA ILE A 56 -1.52 14.26 5.58
C ILE A 56 -2.46 14.84 4.53
N ARG A 57 -3.75 14.92 4.85
CA ARG A 57 -4.69 15.75 4.08
C ARG A 57 -4.26 17.18 4.34
N CYS A 58 -3.52 17.77 3.39
CA CYS A 58 -3.42 19.21 3.31
C CYS A 58 -4.85 19.74 3.20
N SER A 59 -5.32 20.49 4.20
CA SER A 59 -6.68 21.03 4.28
C SER A 59 -7.00 22.07 3.18
N GLY A 60 -6.08 22.31 2.24
CA GLY A 60 -6.25 23.23 1.11
C GLY A 60 -5.82 22.72 -0.27
N CYS A 61 -5.30 21.50 -0.40
CA CYS A 61 -4.84 20.97 -1.70
C CYS A 61 -5.56 19.64 -2.02
N ALA A 62 -6.14 19.52 -3.22
CA ALA A 62 -6.78 18.28 -3.70
C ALA A 62 -5.78 17.14 -4.00
N GLY A 63 -4.53 17.25 -3.52
CA GLY A 63 -3.48 16.26 -3.66
C GLY A 63 -3.32 15.48 -2.37
N VAL A 64 -3.36 14.15 -2.47
CA VAL A 64 -3.06 13.25 -1.36
C VAL A 64 -1.58 12.87 -1.46
N GLU A 65 -0.74 13.37 -0.55
CA GLU A 65 0.67 12.96 -0.45
C GLU A 65 0.89 12.00 0.70
N LEU A 66 1.73 10.99 0.47
CA LEU A 66 2.14 10.00 1.47
C LEU A 66 2.99 10.73 2.52
N ALA A 67 2.53 10.76 3.77
CA ALA A 67 3.34 11.27 4.85
C ALA A 67 4.35 10.19 5.25
N GLU A 68 5.55 10.24 4.67
CA GLU A 68 6.70 9.58 5.29
C GLU A 68 7.00 10.36 6.59
N MET A 69 6.52 9.81 7.72
CA MET A 69 6.89 10.08 9.11
C MET A 69 7.89 11.24 9.30
N ILE A 70 7.39 12.46 9.49
CA ILE A 70 8.15 13.50 10.19
C ILE A 70 7.73 13.42 11.66
N LEU A 71 8.68 13.04 12.53
CA LEU A 71 8.55 13.27 13.96
C LEU A 71 8.24 14.76 14.20
N CYS A 72 7.14 15.03 14.89
CA CYS A 72 7.06 16.17 15.82
C CYS A 72 7.26 15.63 17.23
#